data_AF-A0A2L1GMH0-F1
#
_entry.id   AF-A0A2L1GMH0-F1
#
_cell.length_a   1.000
_cell.length_b   1.000
_cell.length_c   1.000
_cell.angle_alpha   90.00
_cell.angle_beta   90.00
_cell.angle_gamma   90.00
#
_symmetry.space_group_name_H-M   'P 1'
#
loop_
_entity.id
_entity.type
_entity.pdbx_description
1 polymer ?
#
loop_
_entity_poly.entity_id
_entity_poly.type
_entity_poly.pdbx_seq_one_letter_code
_entity_poly.pdbx_strand_id
1 'polypeptide(L)' 'MSPGRRQEQQKSMWLSYDQLPQSRGAVFYKLLQQFLHEEEFDSFPEKLCAPFYAPMIVISGWHD' A
#
# COMPACT_ATOMS: atom_id res chain seq x y z
N MET A 1 -36.41 -2.99 -36.76
CA MET A 1 -35.67 -3.54 -35.60
C MET A 1 -34.69 -2.48 -35.15
N SER A 2 -34.85 -1.93 -33.94
CA SER A 2 -33.94 -0.91 -33.42
C SER A 2 -32.72 -1.59 -32.78
N PRO A 3 -31.47 -1.17 -33.05
CA PRO A 3 -30.31 -1.73 -32.38
C PRO A 3 -30.42 -1.41 -30.88
N GLY A 4 -30.64 -2.44 -30.06
CA GLY A 4 -30.64 -2.29 -28.61
C GLY A 4 -29.29 -1.71 -28.17
N ARG A 5 -29.31 -0.59 -27.45
CA ARG A 5 -28.11 -0.05 -26.79
C ARG A 5 -27.55 -1.14 -25.88
N ARG A 6 -26.34 -1.63 -26.16
CA ARG A 6 -25.59 -2.42 -25.18
C ARG A 6 -25.44 -1.55 -23.93
N GLN A 7 -26.02 -1.97 -22.81
CA GLN A 7 -25.70 -1.39 -21.52
C GLN A 7 -24.21 -1.62 -21.28
N GLU A 8 -23.42 -0.54 -21.23
CA GLU A 8 -22.07 -0.64 -20.71
C GLU A 8 -22.18 -1.15 -19.26
N GLN A 9 -21.70 -2.37 -19.02
CA GLN A 9 -21.62 -2.89 -17.67
C GLN A 9 -20.68 -1.99 -16.88
N GLN A 10 -21.18 -1.44 -15.78
CA GLN A 10 -20.38 -0.64 -14.86
C GLN A 10 -19.21 -1.50 -14.37
N LYS A 11 -17.99 -1.10 -14.74
CA LYS A 11 -16.78 -1.76 -14.28
C LYS A 11 -16.68 -1.60 -12.76
N SER A 12 -15.99 -2.54 -12.12
CA SER A 12 -15.65 -2.47 -10.70
C SER A 12 -15.14 -1.08 -10.35
N MET A 13 -15.75 -0.45 -9.35
CA MET A 13 -15.30 0.85 -8.80
C MET A 13 -14.11 0.69 -7.84
N TRP A 14 -13.65 -0.56 -7.62
CA TRP A 14 -12.48 -0.85 -6.81
C TRP A 14 -11.23 -0.81 -7.68
N LEU A 15 -10.33 0.12 -7.34
CA LEU A 15 -8.96 0.16 -7.81
C LEU A 15 -8.07 -0.22 -6.63
N SER A 16 -7.18 -1.18 -6.83
CA SER A 16 -6.12 -1.46 -5.86
C SER A 16 -5.03 -0.39 -5.95
N TYR A 17 -4.26 -0.19 -4.88
CA TYR A 17 -3.26 0.88 -4.82
C TYR A 17 -2.22 0.80 -5.95
N ASP A 18 -1.86 -0.42 -6.36
CA ASP A 18 -0.95 -0.71 -7.47
C ASP A 18 -1.53 -0.35 -8.85
N GLN A 19 -2.85 -0.20 -8.97
CA GLN A 19 -3.53 0.21 -10.20
C GLN A 19 -3.62 1.74 -10.34
N LEU A 20 -3.24 2.50 -9.30
CA LEU A 20 -3.26 3.95 -9.36
C LEU A 20 -2.07 4.47 -10.17
N PRO A 21 -2.31 5.44 -11.10
CA PRO A 21 -1.24 6.07 -11.86
C PRO A 21 -0.20 6.67 -10.92
N GLN A 22 1.03 6.16 -11.02
CA GLN A 22 2.13 6.65 -10.22
C GLN A 22 2.54 8.04 -10.73
N SER A 23 2.60 9.01 -9.81
CA SER A 23 3.06 10.35 -10.16
C SER A 23 4.54 10.32 -10.56
N ARG A 24 5.03 11.37 -11.23
CA ARG A 24 6.47 11.50 -11.54
C ARG A 24 7.35 11.44 -10.29
N GLY A 25 6.82 11.81 -9.12
CA GLY A 25 7.51 11.72 -7.83
C GLY A 25 7.67 10.29 -7.31
N ALA A 26 6.97 9.30 -7.86
CA ALA A 26 7.07 7.91 -7.40
C ALA A 26 8.48 7.32 -7.57
N VAL A 27 9.22 7.74 -8.60
CA VAL A 27 10.61 7.32 -8.80
C VAL A 27 11.49 7.83 -7.66
N PHE A 28 11.31 9.09 -7.25
CA PHE A 28 12.04 9.67 -6.12
C PHE A 28 11.77 8.90 -4.83
N TYR A 29 10.50 8.62 -4.51
CA TYR A 29 10.16 7.88 -3.29
C TYR A 29 10.68 6.45 -3.30
N LYS A 30 10.72 5.78 -4.46
CA LYS A 30 11.32 4.44 -4.58
C LYS A 30 12.81 4.44 -4.27
N LEU A 31 13.55 5.37 -4.87
CA LEU A 31 15.00 5.47 -4.66
C LEU A 31 15.32 5.90 -3.22
N LEU A 32 14.56 6.85 -2.67
CA LEU A 32 14.69 7.26 -1.29
C LEU A 32 14.43 6.10 -0.34
N GLN A 33 13.35 5.34 -0.56
CA GLN A 33 13.01 4.19 0.29
C GLN A 33 14.09 3.11 0.21
N GLN A 34 14.64 2.84 -0.98
CA GLN A 34 15.76 1.91 -1.13
C GLN A 34 16.97 2.36 -0.32
N PHE A 35 17.36 3.63 -0.45
CA PHE A 35 18.50 4.19 0.30
C PHE A 35 18.29 4.11 1.81
N LEU A 36 17.11 4.49 2.30
CA LEU A 36 16.77 4.41 3.73
C LEU A 36 16.80 2.97 4.24
N HIS A 37 16.37 2.01 3.43
CA HIS A 37 16.40 0.60 3.78
C HIS A 37 17.83 0.04 3.85
N GLU A 38 18.69 0.39 2.89
CA GLU A 38 20.11 -0.01 2.86
C GLU A 38 20.86 0.53 4.10
N GLU A 39 20.51 1.73 4.57
CA GLU A 39 21.09 2.34 5.77
C GLU A 39 20.41 1.88 7.08
N GLU A 40 19.58 0.83 7.02
CA GLU A 40 18.81 0.29 8.15
C GLU A 40 18.03 1.36 8.94
N PHE A 41 17.61 2.43 8.24
CA PHE A 41 17.05 3.62 8.86
C PHE A 41 15.84 3.27 9.73
N ASP A 42 15.01 2.30 9.32
CA ASP A 42 13.82 1.86 10.02
C ASP A 42 14.10 1.45 11.49
N SER A 43 15.28 0.93 11.79
CA SER A 43 15.65 0.55 13.17
C SER A 43 15.74 1.74 14.13
N PHE A 44 16.03 2.95 13.62
CA PHE A 44 16.15 4.16 14.42
C PHE A 44 14.80 4.66 14.97
N PRO A 45 13.79 4.99 14.14
CA PRO A 45 12.48 5.41 14.63
C PRO A 45 11.78 4.28 15.40
N GLU A 46 11.97 3.01 15.02
CA GLU A 46 11.37 1.88 15.76
C GLU A 46 11.82 1.84 17.22
N LYS A 47 13.11 2.07 17.50
CA LYS A 47 13.63 2.17 18.87
C LYS A 47 13.06 3.35 19.64
N LEU A 48 12.88 4.49 18.97
CA LEU A 48 12.29 5.69 19.58
C LEU A 48 10.80 5.50 19.87
N CYS A 49 10.08 4.81 18.97
CA CYS A 49 8.65 4.57 19.06
C CYS A 49 8.28 3.38 19.95
N ALA A 50 9.24 2.49 20.25
CA ALA A 50 9.02 1.28 21.04
C ALA A 50 8.18 1.47 22.32
N PRO A 51 8.37 2.52 23.14
CA PRO A 51 7.58 2.73 24.35
C PRO A 51 6.11 3.06 24.10
N PHE A 52 5.76 3.48 22.89
CA PHE A 52 4.42 3.93 22.51
C PHE A 52 3.61 2.87 21.77
N TYR A 53 4.22 1.75 21.38
CA TYR A 53 3.49 0.66 20.76
C TYR A 53 2.58 -0.03 21.76
N ALA A 54 1.39 -0.42 21.29
CA ALA A 54 0.55 -1.35 22.01
C ALA A 54 1.33 -2.66 22.25
N PRO A 55 1.12 -3.35 23.39
CA PRO A 55 1.70 -4.66 23.59
C PRO A 55 1.36 -5.55 22.40
N MET A 56 2.37 -6.24 21.84
CA MET A 56 2.18 -7.13 20.70
C MET A 56 1.22 -8.25 21.12
N ILE A 57 -0.05 -8.12 20.74
CA ILE A 57 -1.03 -9.19 20.87
C ILE A 57 -0.75 -10.16 19.73
N VAL A 58 -0.06 -11.26 20.03
CA VAL A 58 0.08 -12.37 19.08
C VAL A 58 -1.28 -13.06 19.01
N ILE A 59 -2.12 -12.65 18.06
CA ILE A 59 -3.38 -13.35 17.77
C ILE A 59 -2.99 -14.63 17.04
N SER A 60 -2.94 -15.75 17.77
CA SER A 60 -2.61 -17.10 17.28
C SER A 60 -3.69 -17.70 16.35
N GLY A 61 -4.37 -16.87 15.55
CA GLY A 61 -5.55 -17.29 14.77
C GLY A 61 -5.75 -16.60 13.42
N TRP A 62 -4.76 -15.88 12.88
CA TRP A 62 -4.83 -15.38 11.49
C TRP A 62 -4.04 -16.30 10.55
N HIS A 63 -4.58 -17.49 10.37
CA HIS A 63 -4.30 -18.35 9.21
C HIS A 63 -5.65 -18.96 8.80
N ASP A 64 -6.34 -18.26 7.91
CA ASP A 64 -7.33 -18.80 6.98
C ASP A 64 -7.27 -17.95 5.70
#